data_AF-A0A235I3M6-F1
#
_entry.id   AF-A0A235I3M6-F1
#
_cell.length_a   1.000
_cell.length_b   1.000
_cell.length_c   1.000
_cell.angle_alpha   90.00
_cell.angle_beta   90.00
_cell.angle_gamma   90.00
#
_symmetry.space_group_name_H-M   'P 1'
#
loop_
_entity.id
_entity.type
_entity.pdbx_description
1 polymer ?
#
loop_
_entity_poly.entity_id
_entity_poly.type
_entity_poly.pdbx_seq_one_letter_code
_entity_poly.pdbx_strand_id
1 'polypeptide(L)'
;MRLEPLYQRDREQAKEEGRQEGRQEGRQEGRQEGRQEGKEDLILRLLNRRIGEIDASLIGQIKGLSIEQLENLGEALLDFSSVADLETWLNQQSS
;
A
#
# COMPACT_ATOMS: atom_id res chain seq x y z
N MET A 1 -5.86 -32.48 43.46
CA MET A 1 -6.36 -31.25 42.80
C MET A 1 -6.43 -31.50 41.30
N ARG A 2 -7.60 -31.28 40.67
CA ARG A 2 -7.86 -31.60 39.25
C ARG A 2 -7.86 -30.31 38.43
N LEU A 3 -6.69 -29.67 38.34
CA LEU A 3 -6.51 -28.41 37.58
C LEU A 3 -6.26 -28.66 36.08
N GLU A 4 -5.92 -29.90 35.70
CA GLU A 4 -5.62 -30.32 34.33
C GLU A 4 -6.66 -29.91 33.27
N PRO A 5 -7.99 -29.96 33.53
CA PRO A 5 -8.99 -29.60 32.52
C PRO A 5 -9.03 -28.10 32.22
N LEU A 6 -8.66 -27.25 33.18
CA LEU A 6 -8.68 -25.79 33.01
C LEU A 6 -7.51 -25.35 32.13
N TYR A 7 -6.30 -25.86 32.40
CA TYR A 7 -5.12 -25.59 31.58
C TYR A 7 -5.26 -26.01 30.11
N GLN A 8 -5.98 -27.10 29.83
CA GLN A 8 -6.25 -27.54 28.46
C GLN A 8 -7.20 -26.58 27.74
N ARG A 9 -8.26 -26.14 28.41
CA ARG A 9 -9.21 -25.15 27.87
C ARG A 9 -8.54 -23.81 27.60
N ASP A 10 -7.75 -23.32 28.54
CA ASP A 10 -7.05 -22.04 28.39
C ASP A 10 -6.08 -22.08 27.19
N ARG A 11 -5.40 -23.22 26.98
CA ARG A 11 -4.51 -23.41 25.83
C ARG A 11 -5.25 -23.49 24.50
N GLU A 12 -6.39 -24.17 24.46
CA GLU A 12 -7.24 -24.25 23.27
C GLU A 12 -7.82 -22.87 22.92
N GLN A 13 -8.30 -22.14 23.92
CA GLN A 13 -8.81 -20.79 23.78
C GLN A 13 -7.72 -19.84 23.25
N ALA A 14 -6.53 -19.83 23.87
CA ALA A 14 -5.41 -19.02 23.40
C ALA A 14 -4.99 -19.36 21.96
N LYS A 15 -5.04 -20.64 21.55
CA LYS A 15 -4.75 -21.05 20.18
C LYS A 15 -5.83 -20.61 19.18
N GLU A 16 -7.08 -20.57 19.61
CA GLU A 16 -8.19 -20.09 18.77
C GLU A 16 -8.16 -18.56 18.65
N GLU A 17 -7.94 -17.84 19.75
CA GLU A 17 -7.73 -16.39 19.79
C GLU A 17 -6.57 -15.99 18.88
N GLY A 18 -5.39 -16.58 19.04
CA GLY A 18 -4.24 -16.27 18.17
C GLY A 18 -4.50 -16.60 16.68
N ARG A 19 -5.31 -17.62 16.38
CA ARG A 19 -5.74 -17.89 14.99
C ARG A 19 -6.71 -16.83 14.47
N GLN A 20 -7.61 -16.33 15.32
CA GLN A 20 -8.55 -15.28 14.94
C GLN A 20 -7.84 -13.94 14.75
N GLU A 21 -6.93 -13.59 15.65
CA GLU A 21 -6.09 -12.39 15.57
C GLU A 21 -5.23 -12.42 14.32
N GLY A 22 -4.44 -13.48 14.09
CA GLY A 22 -3.59 -13.57 12.91
C GLY A 22 -4.37 -13.54 11.58
N ARG A 23 -5.60 -14.09 11.53
CA ARG A 23 -6.48 -13.95 10.36
C ARG A 23 -7.00 -12.52 10.19
N GLN A 24 -7.24 -11.80 11.28
CA GLN A 24 -7.71 -10.42 11.22
C GLN A 24 -6.59 -9.49 10.79
N GLU A 25 -5.40 -9.64 11.36
CA GLU A 25 -4.18 -8.90 11.00
C GLU A 25 -3.83 -9.13 9.53
N GLY A 26 -3.67 -10.38 9.10
CA GLY A 26 -3.30 -10.68 7.71
C GLY A 26 -4.34 -10.20 6.68
N ARG A 27 -5.63 -10.16 7.03
CA ARG A 27 -6.66 -9.54 6.16
C ARG A 27 -6.57 -8.02 6.13
N GLN A 28 -6.15 -7.38 7.21
CA GLN A 28 -5.99 -5.94 7.25
C GLN A 28 -4.75 -5.52 6.45
N GLU A 29 -3.61 -6.17 6.71
CA GLU A 29 -2.36 -5.97 5.98
C GLU A 29 -2.55 -6.18 4.48
N GLY A 30 -3.07 -7.35 4.07
CA GLY A 30 -3.26 -7.65 2.65
C GLY A 30 -4.24 -6.71 1.93
N ARG A 31 -5.21 -6.13 2.65
CA ARG A 31 -6.09 -5.08 2.06
C ARG A 31 -5.37 -3.74 1.91
N GLN A 32 -4.47 -3.40 2.82
CA GLN A 32 -3.69 -2.17 2.75
C GLN A 32 -2.65 -2.26 1.64
N GLU A 33 -1.87 -3.34 1.60
CA GLU A 33 -0.89 -3.61 0.54
C GLU A 33 -1.57 -3.65 -0.84
N GLY A 34 -2.63 -4.45 -1.00
CA GLY A 34 -3.32 -4.55 -2.29
C GLY A 34 -3.96 -3.24 -2.75
N ARG A 35 -4.35 -2.36 -1.81
CA ARG A 35 -4.84 -1.02 -2.16
C ARG A 35 -3.69 -0.13 -2.65
N GLN A 36 -2.53 -0.18 -2.01
CA GLN A 36 -1.37 0.60 -2.40
C GLN A 36 -0.85 0.13 -3.77
N GLU A 37 -0.59 -1.17 -3.94
CA GLU A 37 -0.13 -1.75 -5.20
C GLU A 37 -1.09 -1.43 -6.37
N GLY A 38 -2.39 -1.51 -6.12
CA GLY A 38 -3.40 -1.19 -7.13
C GLY A 38 -3.39 0.29 -7.55
N LYS A 39 -3.10 1.21 -6.61
CA LYS A 39 -2.95 2.64 -6.92
C LYS A 39 -1.67 2.90 -7.71
N GLU A 40 -0.54 2.33 -7.28
CA GLU A 40 0.74 2.46 -7.96
C GLU A 40 0.63 1.98 -9.42
N ASP A 41 0.09 0.78 -9.65
CA ASP A 41 -0.07 0.22 -11.00
C ASP A 41 -0.98 1.09 -11.88
N LEU A 42 -2.10 1.59 -11.34
CA LEU A 42 -2.99 2.47 -12.08
C LEU A 42 -2.30 3.78 -12.45
N ILE A 43 -1.63 4.43 -11.51
CA ILE A 43 -0.94 5.70 -11.71
C ILE A 43 0.17 5.54 -12.76
N LEU A 44 1.00 4.50 -12.65
CA LEU A 44 2.06 4.23 -13.62
C LEU A 44 1.52 4.02 -15.04
N ARG A 45 0.40 3.29 -15.19
CA ARG A 45 -0.26 3.12 -16.49
C ARG A 45 -0.83 4.42 -17.04
N LEU A 46 -1.43 5.25 -16.19
CA LEU A 46 -2.00 6.54 -16.59
C LEU A 46 -0.92 7.55 -17.00
N LEU A 47 0.16 7.65 -16.23
CA LEU A 47 1.29 8.51 -16.55
C LEU A 47 1.94 8.07 -17.87
N ASN A 48 2.23 6.78 -18.04
CA ASN A 48 2.78 6.26 -19.30
C ASN A 48 1.91 6.61 -20.52
N ARG A 49 0.59 6.57 -20.34
CA ARG A 49 -0.37 6.93 -21.40
C ARG A 49 -0.43 8.43 -21.67
N ARG A 50 -0.23 9.27 -20.66
CA ARG A 50 -0.45 10.72 -20.75
C ARG A 50 0.79 11.49 -21.17
N ILE A 51 1.95 11.13 -20.62
CA ILE A 51 3.22 11.86 -20.80
C ILE A 51 4.30 11.01 -21.47
N GLY A 52 4.01 9.74 -21.80
CA GLY A 52 4.94 8.83 -22.44
C GLY A 52 5.75 8.00 -21.44
N GLU A 53 6.73 7.25 -21.95
CA GLU A 53 7.52 6.30 -21.16
C GLU A 53 8.26 6.99 -20.01
N ILE A 54 8.05 6.46 -18.79
CA ILE A 54 8.70 6.93 -17.57
C ILE A 54 9.89 6.02 -17.26
N ASP A 55 11.03 6.60 -16.91
CA ASP A 55 12.22 5.83 -16.56
C ASP A 55 12.12 5.15 -15.19
N ALA A 56 13.02 4.19 -14.96
CA ALA A 56 13.03 3.36 -13.76
C ALA A 56 13.24 4.14 -12.45
N SER A 57 13.93 5.30 -12.48
CA SER A 57 14.17 6.12 -11.30
C SER A 57 12.86 6.75 -10.81
N LEU A 58 12.10 7.35 -11.72
CA LEU A 58 10.80 7.94 -11.41
C LEU A 58 9.78 6.88 -10.98
N ILE A 59 9.79 5.70 -11.61
CA ILE A 59 8.98 4.56 -11.16
C ILE A 59 9.31 4.19 -9.70
N GLY A 60 10.60 4.13 -9.36
CA GLY A 60 11.05 3.84 -8.00
C GLY A 60 10.56 4.87 -6.99
N GLN A 61 10.58 6.15 -7.35
CA GLN A 61 10.06 7.23 -6.49
C GLN A 61 8.53 7.10 -6.29
N ILE A 62 7.78 6.82 -7.35
CA ILE A 62 6.32 6.66 -7.27
C ILE A 62 5.94 5.49 -6.35
N LYS A 63 6.66 4.36 -6.42
CA LYS A 63 6.46 3.21 -5.52
C LYS A 63 6.84 3.47 -4.07
N GLY A 64 7.61 4.53 -3.81
CA GLY A 64 7.95 4.99 -2.47
C GLY A 64 6.92 5.94 -1.87
N LEU A 65 5.91 6.37 -2.62
CA LEU A 65 4.90 7.32 -2.16
C LEU A 65 3.92 6.67 -1.19
N SER A 66 3.44 7.46 -0.23
CA SER A 66 2.34 7.05 0.64
C SER A 66 1.03 6.94 -0.14
N ILE A 67 0.04 6.23 0.43
CA ILE A 67 -1.29 6.09 -0.15
C ILE A 67 -1.95 7.46 -0.45
N GLU A 68 -1.74 8.45 0.42
CA GLU A 68 -2.26 9.81 0.27
C GLU A 68 -1.54 10.56 -0.85
N GLN A 69 -0.20 10.43 -0.93
CA GLN A 69 0.57 11.00 -2.02
C GLN A 69 0.18 10.40 -3.37
N LEU A 70 -0.10 9.09 -3.43
CA LEU A 70 -0.62 8.44 -4.62
C LEU A 70 -2.01 8.97 -5.01
N GLU A 71 -2.90 9.22 -4.05
CA GLU A 71 -4.20 9.87 -4.35
C GLU A 71 -4.03 11.26 -4.94
N ASN A 72 -3.18 12.09 -4.32
CA ASN A 72 -2.88 13.43 -4.80
C ASN A 72 -2.22 13.41 -6.20
N LEU A 73 -1.31 12.46 -6.45
CA LEU A 73 -0.72 12.25 -7.77
C LEU A 73 -1.78 11.84 -8.79
N GLY A 74 -2.75 11.02 -8.40
CA GLY A 74 -3.89 10.60 -9.22
C GLY A 74 -4.72 11.76 -9.77
N GLU A 75 -4.85 12.84 -9.00
CA GLU A 75 -5.51 14.07 -9.45
C GLU A 75 -4.58 14.95 -10.26
N ALA A 76 -3.38 15.24 -9.74
CA ALA A 76 -2.40 16.12 -10.39
C ALA A 76 -1.96 15.62 -11.77
N LEU A 77 -1.87 14.29 -11.94
CA LEU A 77 -1.45 13.70 -13.22
C LEU A 77 -2.41 14.04 -14.36
N LEU A 78 -3.64 14.47 -14.08
CA LEU A 78 -4.62 14.89 -15.09
C LEU A 78 -4.29 16.26 -15.72
N ASP A 79 -3.31 17.00 -15.17
CA ASP A 79 -2.87 18.29 -15.69
C ASP A 79 -1.46 18.25 -16.32
N PHE A 80 -0.66 17.22 -16.05
CA PHE A 80 0.68 17.02 -16.65
C PHE A 80 0.72 17.03 -18.19
N SER A 81 1.61 17.80 -18.79
CA SER A 81 1.83 17.78 -20.24
C SER A 81 3.14 17.08 -20.62
N SER A 82 4.00 16.81 -19.65
CA SER A 82 5.33 16.25 -19.87
C SER A 82 5.88 15.53 -18.64
N VAL A 83 7.00 14.83 -18.82
CA VAL A 83 7.77 14.23 -17.71
C VAL A 83 8.27 15.30 -16.73
N ALA A 84 8.58 16.51 -17.18
CA ALA A 84 9.05 17.60 -16.32
C ALA A 84 7.99 18.03 -15.27
N ASP A 85 6.69 17.88 -15.57
CA ASP A 85 5.62 18.16 -14.62
C ASP A 85 5.61 17.14 -13.48
N LEU A 86 5.82 15.85 -13.81
CA LEU A 86 5.95 14.77 -12.84
C LEU A 86 7.18 14.97 -11.94
N GLU A 87 8.34 15.27 -12.54
CA GLU A 87 9.58 15.57 -11.78
C GLU A 87 9.38 16.74 -10.82
N THR A 88 8.74 17.81 -11.28
CA THR A 88 8.43 18.98 -10.46
C THR A 88 7.53 18.62 -9.29
N TRP A 89 6.48 17.83 -9.54
CA TRP A 89 5.57 17.37 -8.50
C TRP A 89 6.28 16.48 -7.45
N LEU A 90 7.10 15.51 -7.88
CA LEU A 90 7.83 14.61 -6.99
C LEU A 90 8.83 15.36 -6.09
N ASN A 91 9.52 16.37 -6.64
CA ASN A 91 10.43 17.22 -5.88
C ASN A 91 9.71 18.02 -4.78
N GLN A 92 8.46 18.43 -5.01
CA GLN A 92 7.65 19.13 -4.01
C GLN A 92 7.19 18.20 -2.87
N GLN A 93 7.02 16.91 -3.12
CA GLN A 93 6.65 15.93 -2.08
C GLN A 93 7.79 15.54 -1.14
N SER A 94 9.03 15.88 -1.51
CA SER A 94 10.24 15.54 -0.74
C SER A 94 10.71 16.67 0.19
N SER A 95 9.94 17.77 0.28
CA SER A 95 10.22 18.95 1.11
C SER A 95 9.34 19.02 2.35
#